data_AF-A0A564Z8P7-F1
#
_entry.id   AF-A0A564Z8P7-F1
#
_cell.length_a   1.000
_cell.length_b   1.000
_cell.length_c   1.000
_cell.angle_alpha   90.00
_cell.angle_beta   90.00
_cell.angle_gamma   90.00
#
_symmetry.space_group_name_H-M   'P 1'
#
loop_
_entity.id
_entity.type
_entity.pdbx_description
1 polymer ?
#
loop_
_entity_poly.entity_id
_entity_poly.type
_entity_poly.pdbx_seq_one_letter_code
_entity_poly.pdbx_strand_id
1 'polypeptide(L)'
;MCVTDISKLWTLISMNMVYSQLWFYERIAVGILEECHMTDSQSTLIMLCTMRPLYGNLSQLLLAEESQSMDFIEHQACQICIENMWNQNLSSNIQLIWYLISLVVGVILPPLVPFLAEYNYSKSRHPELQRYGHSNPN
;
A
#
# COMPACT_ATOMS: atom_id res chain seq x y z
N MET A 1 -14.82 -39.28 25.58
CA MET A 1 -14.48 -39.06 24.15
C MET A 1 -15.38 -38.04 23.45
N CYS A 2 -16.68 -37.90 23.77
CA CYS A 2 -17.57 -36.92 23.09
C CYS A 2 -17.31 -35.43 23.37
N VAL A 3 -16.85 -35.04 24.57
CA VAL A 3 -16.73 -33.61 24.96
C VAL A 3 -15.66 -32.89 24.14
N THR A 4 -14.55 -33.59 23.82
CA THR A 4 -13.48 -33.08 22.96
C THR A 4 -13.89 -32.92 21.49
N ASP A 5 -14.89 -33.66 21.03
CA ASP A 5 -15.43 -33.54 19.68
C ASP A 5 -16.40 -32.35 19.55
N ILE A 6 -17.24 -32.13 20.56
CA ILE A 6 -18.17 -31.00 20.60
C ILE A 6 -17.41 -29.67 20.73
N SER A 7 -16.35 -29.61 21.55
CA SER A 7 -15.50 -28.42 21.63
C SER A 7 -14.77 -28.11 20.33
N LYS A 8 -14.30 -29.15 19.61
CA LYS A 8 -13.68 -28.99 18.29
C LYS A 8 -14.68 -28.50 17.24
N LEU A 9 -15.88 -29.07 17.22
CA LEU A 9 -16.98 -28.61 16.37
C LEU A 9 -17.34 -27.14 16.66
N TRP A 10 -17.43 -26.75 17.93
CA TRP A 10 -17.69 -25.37 18.31
C TRP A 10 -16.58 -24.41 17.85
N THR A 11 -15.31 -24.79 18.00
CA THR A 11 -14.19 -23.99 17.48
C THR A 11 -14.21 -23.87 15.96
N LEU A 12 -14.56 -24.95 15.24
CA LEU A 12 -14.67 -24.94 13.79
C LEU A 12 -15.84 -24.06 13.31
N ILE A 13 -16.99 -24.14 13.97
CA ILE A 13 -18.16 -23.30 13.67
C ILE A 13 -17.82 -21.81 13.94
N SER A 14 -17.16 -21.54 15.06
CA SER A 14 -16.74 -20.17 15.42
C SER A 14 -15.74 -19.61 14.41
N MET A 15 -14.75 -20.41 14.00
CA MET A 15 -13.79 -20.00 12.97
C MET A 15 -14.47 -19.77 11.63
N ASN A 16 -15.32 -20.68 11.15
CA ASN A 16 -16.06 -20.51 9.89
C ASN A 16 -16.95 -19.25 9.91
N MET A 17 -17.59 -18.95 11.05
CA MET A 17 -18.39 -17.74 11.20
C MET A 17 -17.53 -16.47 11.14
N VAL A 18 -16.36 -16.47 11.78
CA VAL A 18 -15.41 -15.33 11.73
C VAL A 18 -14.86 -15.14 10.31
N TYR A 19 -14.45 -16.23 9.65
CA TYR A 19 -14.01 -16.16 8.25
C TYR A 19 -15.11 -15.60 7.35
N SER A 20 -16.35 -16.08 7.48
CA SER A 20 -17.48 -15.57 6.69
C SER A 20 -17.68 -14.05 6.83
N GLN A 21 -17.45 -13.50 8.02
CA GLN A 21 -17.53 -12.05 8.25
C GLN A 21 -16.34 -11.33 7.58
N LEU A 22 -15.13 -11.87 7.69
CA LEU A 22 -13.93 -11.31 7.08
C LEU A 22 -14.11 -11.16 5.56
N TRP A 23 -14.54 -12.22 4.87
CA TRP A 23 -14.80 -12.21 3.42
C TRP A 23 -15.85 -11.16 3.03
N PHE A 24 -16.87 -10.96 3.86
CA PHE A 24 -17.89 -9.94 3.60
C PHE A 24 -17.30 -8.53 3.66
N TYR A 25 -16.51 -8.22 4.70
CA TYR A 25 -15.89 -6.91 4.83
C TYR A 25 -14.85 -6.62 3.73
N GLU A 26 -14.05 -7.61 3.37
CA GLU A 26 -13.10 -7.52 2.26
C GLU A 26 -13.83 -7.17 0.96
N ARG A 27 -14.87 -7.91 0.60
CA ARG A 27 -15.66 -7.66 -0.61
C ARG A 27 -16.30 -6.27 -0.63
N ILE A 28 -16.79 -5.78 0.50
CA ILE A 28 -17.33 -4.42 0.62
C ILE A 28 -16.22 -3.38 0.45
N ALA A 29 -15.05 -3.59 1.06
CA ALA A 29 -13.92 -2.69 0.92
C ALA A 29 -13.43 -2.58 -0.53
N VAL A 30 -13.33 -3.72 -1.24
CA VAL A 30 -13.01 -3.75 -2.68
C VAL A 30 -14.06 -3.00 -3.49
N GLY A 31 -15.35 -3.22 -3.22
CA GLY A 31 -16.42 -2.51 -3.93
C GLY A 31 -16.41 -0.99 -3.71
N ILE A 32 -16.11 -0.54 -2.49
CA ILE A 32 -15.93 0.89 -2.19
C ILE A 32 -14.71 1.44 -2.93
N LEU A 33 -13.60 0.70 -2.93
CA LEU A 33 -12.38 1.11 -3.61
C LEU A 33 -12.58 1.25 -5.12
N GLU A 34 -13.31 0.32 -5.74
CA GLU A 34 -13.66 0.35 -7.16
C GLU A 34 -14.49 1.58 -7.50
N GLU A 35 -15.58 1.83 -6.75
CA GLU A 35 -16.45 2.98 -7.00
C GLU A 35 -15.69 4.31 -6.84
N CYS A 36 -14.85 4.42 -5.81
CA CYS A 36 -13.99 5.58 -5.60
C CYS A 36 -12.98 5.75 -6.76
N HIS A 37 -12.36 4.66 -7.21
CA HIS A 37 -11.38 4.70 -8.29
C HIS A 37 -12.01 5.11 -9.62
N MET A 38 -13.21 4.61 -9.91
CA MET A 38 -13.99 4.98 -11.10
C MET A 38 -14.46 6.44 -11.06
N THR A 39 -14.75 6.97 -9.87
CA THR A 39 -15.18 8.37 -9.68
C THR A 39 -14.01 9.35 -9.79
N ASP A 40 -12.94 9.12 -9.04
CA ASP A 40 -11.72 9.92 -9.07
C ASP A 40 -10.50 9.06 -8.70
N SER A 41 -9.85 8.58 -9.75
CA SER A 41 -8.65 7.75 -9.66
C SER A 41 -7.52 8.44 -8.88
N GLN A 42 -7.27 9.74 -9.12
CA GLN A 42 -6.15 10.43 -8.50
C GLN A 42 -6.34 10.64 -7.00
N SER A 43 -7.53 11.10 -6.59
CA SER A 43 -7.86 11.24 -5.17
C SER A 43 -7.86 9.89 -4.45
N THR A 44 -8.29 8.82 -5.13
CA THR A 44 -8.28 7.46 -4.58
C THR A 44 -6.87 6.96 -4.33
N LEU A 45 -5.91 7.23 -5.23
CA LEU A 45 -4.51 6.89 -5.00
C LEU A 45 -3.94 7.63 -3.79
N ILE A 46 -4.24 8.93 -3.66
CA ILE A 46 -3.81 9.70 -2.47
C ILE A 46 -4.43 9.08 -1.21
N MET A 47 -5.72 8.75 -1.23
CA MET A 47 -6.43 8.13 -0.12
C MET A 47 -5.76 6.82 0.32
N LEU A 48 -5.44 5.95 -0.63
CA LEU A 48 -4.80 4.64 -0.39
C LEU A 48 -3.46 4.77 0.33
N CYS A 49 -2.63 5.71 -0.11
CA CYS A 49 -1.28 5.86 0.42
C CYS A 49 -1.23 6.86 1.63
N THR A 50 -2.34 7.49 2.03
CA THR A 50 -2.40 8.45 3.17
C THR A 50 -2.46 7.75 4.52
N MET A 51 -1.62 8.18 5.46
CA MET A 51 -1.63 7.70 6.86
C MET A 51 -2.86 8.20 7.63
N ARG A 52 -3.40 7.35 8.52
CA ARG A 52 -4.57 7.68 9.33
C ARG A 52 -4.28 7.45 10.83
N PRO A 53 -4.36 8.48 11.69
CA PRO A 53 -4.04 8.33 13.11
C PRO A 53 -5.00 7.40 13.85
N LEU A 54 -6.26 7.32 13.39
CA LEU A 54 -7.26 6.40 13.94
C LEU A 54 -6.90 4.92 13.76
N TYR A 55 -6.02 4.60 12.82
CA TYR A 55 -5.56 3.24 12.53
C TYR A 55 -4.07 3.07 12.85
N GLY A 56 -3.58 3.73 13.91
CA GLY A 56 -2.18 3.62 14.32
C GLY A 56 -1.19 4.27 13.35
N ASN A 57 -1.61 5.32 12.64
CA ASN A 57 -0.85 5.97 11.57
C ASN A 57 -0.52 5.07 10.37
N LEU A 58 -1.28 3.99 10.17
CA LEU A 58 -1.15 3.13 9.00
C LEU A 58 -1.92 3.74 7.81
N SER A 59 -1.40 3.53 6.60
CA SER A 59 -2.15 3.80 5.37
C SER A 59 -3.13 2.65 5.10
N GLN A 60 -4.10 2.87 4.21
CA GLN A 60 -5.08 1.83 3.87
C GLN A 60 -4.41 0.63 3.18
N LEU A 61 -3.41 0.89 2.34
CA LEU A 61 -2.62 -0.16 1.70
C LEU A 61 -1.84 -1.01 2.71
N LEU A 62 -1.27 -0.38 3.74
CA LEU A 62 -0.54 -1.08 4.80
C LEU A 62 -1.49 -1.85 5.72
N LEU A 63 -2.69 -1.32 5.96
CA LEU A 63 -3.74 -2.00 6.73
C LEU A 63 -4.23 -3.27 6.00
N ALA A 64 -4.36 -3.20 4.67
CA ALA A 64 -4.71 -4.34 3.84
C ALA A 64 -3.64 -5.44 3.90
N GLU A 65 -2.36 -5.06 3.87
CA GLU A 65 -1.23 -5.98 3.99
C GLU A 65 -1.20 -6.69 5.35
N GLU A 66 -1.34 -5.94 6.45
CA GLU A 66 -1.40 -6.52 7.81
C GLU A 66 -2.59 -7.48 7.97
N SER A 67 -3.71 -7.19 7.32
CA SER A 67 -4.90 -8.06 7.33
C SER A 67 -4.84 -9.23 6.33
N GLN A 68 -3.79 -9.30 5.51
CA GLN A 68 -3.63 -10.26 4.41
C GLN A 68 -4.81 -10.26 3.41
N SER A 69 -5.42 -9.10 3.18
CA SER A 69 -6.55 -8.94 2.25
C SER A 69 -6.06 -8.88 0.80
N MET A 70 -5.85 -10.05 0.21
CA MET A 70 -5.28 -10.18 -1.14
C MET A 70 -6.19 -9.60 -2.22
N ASP A 71 -7.51 -9.79 -2.12
CA ASP A 71 -8.46 -9.28 -3.12
C ASP A 71 -8.42 -7.75 -3.17
N PHE A 72 -8.17 -7.10 -2.02
CA PHE A 72 -8.01 -5.66 -1.93
C PHE A 72 -6.68 -5.17 -2.52
N ILE A 73 -5.59 -5.89 -2.27
CA ILE A 73 -4.25 -5.53 -2.77
C ILE A 73 -4.14 -5.77 -4.28
N GLU A 74 -4.81 -6.80 -4.81
CA GLU A 74 -4.85 -7.11 -6.24
C GLU A 74 -5.65 -6.08 -7.06
N HIS A 75 -6.45 -5.23 -6.40
CA HIS A 75 -7.20 -4.19 -7.06
C HIS A 75 -6.31 -3.24 -7.88
N GLN A 76 -6.76 -2.84 -9.07
CA GLN A 76 -5.99 -2.01 -10.00
C GLN A 76 -5.49 -0.70 -9.36
N ALA A 77 -6.33 -0.05 -8.55
CA ALA A 77 -5.96 1.16 -7.81
C ALA A 77 -4.75 0.95 -6.87
N CYS A 78 -4.67 -0.20 -6.20
CA CYS A 78 -3.55 -0.55 -5.31
C CYS A 78 -2.27 -0.77 -6.11
N GLN A 79 -2.36 -1.52 -7.23
CA GLN A 79 -1.22 -1.75 -8.13
C GLN A 79 -0.65 -0.43 -8.66
N ILE A 80 -1.52 0.50 -9.07
CA ILE A 80 -1.11 1.84 -9.53
C ILE A 80 -0.51 2.67 -8.38
N CYS A 81 -1.04 2.63 -7.14
CA CYS A 81 -0.43 3.32 -5.98
C CYS A 81 0.99 2.76 -5.74
N ILE A 82 1.16 1.44 -5.72
CA ILE A 82 2.47 0.79 -5.52
C ILE A 82 3.45 1.16 -6.64
N GLU A 83 3.01 1.07 -7.90
CA GLU A 83 3.82 1.44 -9.05
C GLU A 83 4.23 2.93 -8.98
N ASN A 84 3.31 3.82 -8.62
CA ASN A 84 3.62 5.23 -8.46
C ASN A 84 4.56 5.50 -7.28
N MET A 85 4.42 4.80 -6.16
CA MET A 85 5.35 4.91 -5.03
C MET A 85 6.76 4.45 -5.42
N TRP A 86 6.85 3.39 -6.22
CA TRP A 86 8.11 2.87 -6.74
C TRP A 86 8.74 3.79 -7.80
N ASN A 87 7.92 4.29 -8.74
CA ASN A 87 8.35 5.06 -9.91
C ASN A 87 8.48 6.57 -9.67
N GLN A 88 8.06 7.09 -8.51
CA GLN A 88 8.05 8.53 -8.22
C GLN A 88 9.43 9.23 -8.33
N ASN A 89 10.52 8.47 -8.46
CA ASN A 89 11.86 9.00 -8.71
C ASN A 89 12.48 8.65 -10.07
N LEU A 90 11.78 7.88 -10.93
CA LEU A 90 12.40 7.26 -12.10
C LEU A 90 11.42 7.16 -13.29
N SER A 91 11.72 7.86 -14.39
CA SER A 91 10.95 7.77 -15.66
C SER A 91 11.07 6.38 -16.31
N SER A 92 9.94 5.74 -16.65
CA SER A 92 9.86 4.32 -17.05
C SER A 92 10.71 3.92 -18.27
N ASN A 93 10.91 4.82 -19.24
CA ASN A 93 11.75 4.56 -20.42
C ASN A 93 13.26 4.68 -20.13
N ILE A 94 13.58 5.46 -19.10
CA ILE A 94 14.95 5.78 -18.67
C ILE A 94 15.43 4.69 -17.69
N GLN A 95 14.53 4.03 -16.95
CA GLN A 95 14.84 3.01 -15.94
C GLN A 95 15.67 1.82 -16.43
N LEU A 96 15.28 1.15 -17.51
CA LEU A 96 16.01 -0.05 -17.96
C LEU A 96 17.43 0.32 -18.39
N ILE A 97 17.58 1.40 -19.17
CA ILE A 97 18.89 1.81 -19.67
C ILE A 97 19.78 2.29 -18.52
N TRP A 98 19.25 3.10 -17.59
CA TRP A 98 20.03 3.60 -16.45
C TRP A 98 20.33 2.52 -15.41
N TYR A 99 19.43 1.55 -15.21
CA TYR A 99 19.70 0.38 -14.37
C TYR A 99 20.81 -0.49 -14.95
N LEU A 100 20.77 -0.73 -16.26
CA LEU A 100 21.81 -1.49 -16.97
C LEU A 100 23.15 -0.75 -16.95
N ILE A 101 23.16 0.58 -17.15
CA ILE A 101 24.35 1.42 -17.01
C ILE A 101 24.88 1.39 -15.58
N SER A 102 24.01 1.53 -14.57
CA SER A 102 24.39 1.48 -13.16
C SER A 102 24.94 0.12 -12.75
N LEU A 103 24.39 -0.97 -13.26
CA LEU A 103 24.89 -2.33 -13.06
C LEU A 103 26.30 -2.48 -13.65
N VAL A 104 26.52 -2.00 -14.88
CA VAL A 104 27.82 -2.05 -15.56
C VAL A 104 28.85 -1.15 -14.86
N VAL A 105 28.46 0.07 -14.48
CA VAL A 105 29.33 1.02 -13.76
C VAL A 105 29.63 0.54 -12.34
N GLY A 106 28.68 -0.07 -11.63
CA GLY A 106 28.88 -0.63 -10.30
C GLY A 106 29.80 -1.86 -10.29
N VAL A 107 29.80 -2.65 -11.38
CA VAL A 107 30.73 -3.77 -11.58
C VAL A 107 32.13 -3.28 -11.95
N ILE A 108 32.24 -2.24 -12.78
CA ILE A 108 33.53 -1.71 -13.25
C ILE A 108 34.20 -0.80 -12.20
N LEU A 109 33.42 0.01 -11.49
CA LEU A 109 33.89 1.02 -10.53
C LEU A 109 32.96 1.06 -9.28
N PRO A 110 33.14 0.12 -8.31
CA PRO A 110 32.42 0.10 -7.04
C PRO A 110 32.41 1.44 -6.27
N PRO A 111 33.48 2.28 -6.27
CA PRO A 111 33.47 3.53 -5.51
C PRO A 111 32.69 4.69 -6.16
N LEU A 112 32.15 4.55 -7.39
CA LEU A 112 31.46 5.64 -8.10
C LEU A 112 29.92 5.63 -7.94
N VAL A 113 29.36 4.53 -7.45
CA VAL A 113 27.92 4.37 -7.18
C VAL A 113 27.32 5.44 -6.25
N PRO A 114 27.99 5.89 -5.16
CA PRO A 114 27.40 6.91 -4.28
C PRO A 114 27.37 8.33 -4.90
N PHE A 115 28.02 8.57 -6.04
CA PHE A 115 28.05 9.90 -6.68
C PHE A 115 26.98 10.06 -7.76
N LEU A 116 26.48 8.96 -8.34
CA LEU A 116 25.53 8.98 -9.46
C LEU A 116 24.07 8.76 -9.04
N ALA A 117 23.85 8.17 -7.87
CA ALA A 117 22.52 7.95 -7.32
C ALA A 117 22.07 9.18 -6.52
N GLU A 118 21.71 10.27 -7.20
CA GLU A 118 20.97 11.37 -6.58
C GLU A 118 19.53 10.89 -6.30
N TYR A 119 19.37 10.15 -5.21
CA TYR A 119 18.07 9.71 -4.75
C TYR A 119 17.37 10.90 -4.10
N ASN A 120 16.40 11.48 -4.79
CA ASN A 120 15.60 12.57 -4.23
C ASN A 120 14.67 12.01 -3.14
N TYR A 121 15.20 11.86 -1.92
CA TYR A 121 14.46 11.43 -0.73
C TYR A 121 13.60 12.56 -0.13
N SER A 122 13.62 13.76 -0.74
CA SER A 122 13.05 14.96 -0.12
C SER A 122 11.53 15.10 -0.28
N LYS A 123 10.86 14.17 -0.99
CA LYS A 123 9.43 14.26 -1.29
C LYS A 123 8.57 13.12 -0.73
N SER A 124 9.06 12.36 0.26
CA SER A 124 8.24 11.31 0.90
C SER A 124 7.66 11.73 2.27
N ARG A 125 8.05 12.89 2.81
CA ARG A 125 7.61 13.41 4.12
C ARG A 125 6.62 14.59 4.07
N HIS A 126 5.94 14.81 2.94
CA HIS A 126 5.05 15.98 2.82
C HIS A 126 3.75 15.69 2.07
N PRO A 127 2.88 14.85 2.65
CA PRO A 127 1.46 15.22 2.75
C PRO A 127 1.09 15.76 4.15
N GLU A 128 1.86 15.43 5.19
CA GLU A 128 1.49 15.67 6.59
C GLU A 128 1.54 17.15 7.02
N LEU A 129 2.38 17.98 6.41
CA LEU A 129 2.53 19.38 6.83
C LEU A 129 1.62 20.38 6.08
N GLN A 130 0.95 19.99 4.99
CA GLN A 130 0.02 20.90 4.29
C GLN A 130 -1.41 20.89 4.87
N ARG A 131 -1.80 19.88 5.66
CA ARG A 131 -3.13 19.81 6.28
C ARG A 131 -3.19 20.30 7.73
N TYR A 132 -2.07 20.39 8.44
CA TYR A 132 -2.04 20.97 9.79
C TYR A 132 -1.88 22.51 9.78
N GLY A 133 -1.34 23.09 8.70
CA GLY A 133 -1.12 24.53 8.58
C GLY A 133 -2.29 25.36 8.03
N HIS A 134 -3.42 24.75 7.63
CA HIS A 134 -4.54 25.46 6.99
C HIS A 134 -5.82 25.54 7.85
N SER A 135 -5.76 25.14 9.11
CA SER A 135 -6.86 25.31 10.07
C SER A 135 -6.46 26.25 11.21
N ASN A 136 -6.02 27.46 10.86
CA ASN A 136 -6.26 28.70 11.61
C ASN A 136 -5.88 29.89 10.70
N PRO A 137 -6.86 30.75 10.33
CA PRO A 137 -6.86 32.07 10.95
C PRO A 137 -8.28 32.57 11.30
N ASN A 138 -8.45 32.94 12.57
CA ASN A 138 -9.53 33.74 13.18
C ASN A 138 -10.94 33.15 13.21
#